data_AF-A0A7S3X1I8-F1
#
_entry.id   AF-A0A7S3X1I8-F1
#
_cell.length_a   1.000
_cell.length_b   1.000
_cell.length_c   1.000
_cell.angle_alpha   90.00
_cell.angle_beta   90.00
_cell.angle_gamma   90.00
#
_symmetry.space_group_name_H-M   'P 1'
#
loop_
_entity.id
_entity.type
_entity.pdbx_description
1 polymer ?
#
loop_
_entity_poly.entity_id
_entity_poly.type
_entity_poly.pdbx_seq_one_letter_code
_entity_poly.pdbx_strand_id
1 'polypeptide(L)'
;MVIKTDLCVYTEYRIYPGRGQRYVARDGKTSLFITQKAESLFHQRIKPVKLRWTQAWRRMNKKGKVDEQAKKRTRKAAKFQKAIVGMSLDDIKKKKAQKPELRAAAKEAAAKEAKARQAAAPKKAAAGKAKAAPKGKEKLPKGGASGGKAGKDFKGKR
;
A
#
# COMPACT_ATOMS: atom_id res chain seq x y z
N MET A 1 19.39 16.97 -33.38
CA MET A 1 19.86 18.19 -32.69
C MET A 1 18.86 18.55 -31.60
N VAL A 2 19.29 18.65 -30.33
CA VAL A 2 18.38 18.96 -29.20
C VAL A 2 18.39 20.46 -28.97
N ILE A 3 17.24 21.12 -29.16
CA ILE A 3 17.11 22.56 -28.88
C ILE A 3 16.84 22.72 -27.38
N LYS A 4 17.72 23.44 -26.69
CA LYS A 4 17.54 23.80 -25.28
C LYS A 4 16.36 24.77 -25.17
N THR A 5 15.30 24.37 -24.45
CA THR A 5 14.17 25.24 -24.13
C THR A 5 14.14 25.53 -22.64
N ASP A 6 13.99 26.80 -22.29
CA ASP A 6 13.72 27.22 -20.91
C ASP A 6 12.22 27.24 -20.63
N LEU A 7 11.82 27.36 -19.37
CA LEU A 7 10.41 27.50 -18.98
C LEU A 7 10.13 28.90 -18.46
N CYS A 8 8.98 29.45 -18.87
CA CYS A 8 8.45 30.68 -18.32
C CYS A 8 8.03 30.45 -16.86
N VAL A 9 8.52 31.27 -15.94
CA VAL A 9 8.21 31.14 -14.49
C VAL A 9 6.73 31.42 -14.21
N TYR A 10 6.11 32.30 -14.98
CA TYR A 10 4.71 32.72 -14.75
C TYR A 10 3.69 31.79 -15.42
N THR A 11 3.93 31.40 -16.67
CA THR A 11 2.96 30.66 -17.50
C THR A 11 3.33 29.19 -17.72
N GLU A 12 4.55 28.79 -17.36
CA GLU A 12 5.09 27.43 -17.53
C GLU A 12 5.20 26.97 -19.01
N TYR A 13 5.12 27.91 -19.95
CA TYR A 13 5.34 27.64 -21.37
C TYR A 13 6.82 27.52 -21.71
N ARG A 14 7.14 26.68 -22.70
CA ARG A 14 8.49 26.55 -23.23
C ARG A 14 8.90 27.81 -23.99
N ILE A 15 10.08 28.31 -23.66
CA ILE A 15 10.73 29.45 -24.27
C ILE A 15 11.86 28.88 -25.12
N TYR A 16 11.81 29.16 -26.41
CA TYR A 16 12.89 28.84 -27.34
C TYR A 16 13.93 29.97 -27.32
N PRO A 17 15.19 29.67 -27.70
CA PRO A 17 16.24 30.68 -27.78
C PRO A 17 15.82 31.90 -28.61
N GLY A 18 16.21 33.10 -28.18
CA GLY A 18 15.88 34.36 -28.85
C GLY A 18 14.48 34.92 -28.53
N ARG A 19 13.75 34.32 -27.59
CA ARG A 19 12.39 34.78 -27.22
C ARG A 19 12.27 35.10 -25.73
N GLY A 20 11.44 36.08 -25.41
CA GLY A 20 11.13 36.46 -24.03
C GLY A 20 12.18 37.37 -23.41
N GLN A 21 12.12 37.52 -22.09
CA GLN A 21 12.99 38.39 -21.31
C GLN A 21 13.31 37.77 -19.95
N ARG A 22 14.44 38.15 -19.36
CA ARG A 22 14.90 37.66 -18.06
C ARG A 22 14.93 38.82 -17.07
N TYR A 23 14.15 38.69 -16.01
CA TYR A 23 14.16 39.60 -14.87
C TYR A 23 15.08 39.05 -13.79
N VAL A 24 15.95 39.90 -13.23
CA VAL A 24 16.80 39.54 -12.09
C VAL A 24 16.31 40.32 -10.88
N ALA A 25 15.82 39.62 -9.88
CA ALA A 25 15.38 40.22 -8.64
C ALA A 25 16.58 40.65 -7.77
N ARG A 26 16.34 41.51 -6.78
CA ARG A 26 17.38 42.01 -5.86
C ARG A 26 18.08 40.92 -5.06
N ASP A 27 17.40 39.80 -4.83
CA ASP A 27 17.93 38.59 -4.18
C ASP A 27 18.69 37.67 -5.15
N GLY A 28 18.95 38.13 -6.39
CA GLY A 28 19.67 37.38 -7.42
C GLY A 28 18.82 36.34 -8.15
N LYS A 29 17.53 36.19 -7.81
CA LYS A 29 16.67 35.21 -8.48
C LYS A 29 16.32 35.66 -9.89
N THR A 30 16.65 34.82 -10.87
CA THR A 30 16.33 35.05 -12.28
C THR A 30 14.97 34.46 -12.64
N SER A 31 14.05 35.29 -13.12
CA SER A 31 12.76 34.87 -13.66
C SER A 31 12.73 35.07 -15.17
N LEU A 32 12.45 34.01 -15.92
CA LEU A 32 12.26 34.07 -17.37
C LEU A 32 10.77 34.24 -17.70
N PHE A 33 10.46 35.19 -18.57
CA PHE A 33 9.10 35.48 -19.04
C PHE A 33 9.02 35.35 -20.56
N ILE A 34 7.98 34.66 -21.04
CA ILE A 34 7.76 34.42 -22.47
C ILE A 34 7.22 35.65 -23.22
N THR A 35 6.46 36.51 -22.55
CA THR A 35 5.79 37.68 -23.12
C THR A 35 5.75 38.83 -22.10
N GLN A 36 5.62 40.05 -22.60
CA GLN A 36 5.44 41.26 -21.77
C GLN A 36 4.21 41.18 -20.87
N LYS A 37 3.13 40.53 -21.32
CA LYS A 37 1.94 40.27 -20.49
C LYS A 37 2.28 39.50 -19.21
N ALA A 38 3.08 38.44 -19.32
CA ALA A 38 3.46 37.62 -18.17
C ALA A 38 4.35 38.39 -17.19
N GLU A 39 5.24 39.23 -17.72
CA GLU A 39 6.13 40.10 -16.95
C GLU A 39 5.36 41.23 -16.24
N SER A 40 4.45 41.91 -16.92
CA SER A 40 3.62 42.96 -16.32
C SER A 40 2.78 42.43 -15.16
N LEU A 41 2.15 41.26 -15.33
CA LEU A 41 1.37 40.61 -14.26
C LEU A 41 2.23 40.20 -13.06
N PHE A 42 3.49 39.79 -13.30
CA PHE A 42 4.45 39.48 -12.25
C PHE A 42 4.80 40.73 -11.43
N HIS A 43 5.07 41.87 -12.07
CA HIS A 43 5.35 43.13 -11.39
C HIS A 43 4.13 43.68 -10.63
N GLN A 44 2.92 43.46 -11.14
CA GLN A 44 1.67 43.75 -10.44
C GLN A 44 1.42 42.81 -9.23
N ARG A 45 2.32 41.84 -8.97
CA ARG A 45 2.23 40.85 -7.88
C ARG A 45 0.95 40.00 -7.94
N ILE A 46 0.39 39.83 -9.14
CA ILE A 46 -0.75 38.95 -9.35
C ILE A 46 -0.23 37.51 -9.39
N LYS A 47 -0.78 36.64 -8.55
CA LYS A 47 -0.37 35.24 -8.50
C LYS A 47 -0.95 34.49 -9.71
N PRO A 48 -0.16 33.69 -10.45
CA PRO A 48 -0.65 32.90 -11.60
C PRO A 48 -1.88 32.04 -11.26
N VAL A 49 -1.91 31.48 -10.06
CA VAL A 49 -3.00 30.64 -9.53
C VAL A 49 -4.36 31.34 -9.52
N LYS A 50 -4.43 32.68 -9.54
CA LYS A 50 -5.69 33.44 -9.61
C LYS A 50 -6.19 33.61 -11.04
N LEU A 51 -5.34 33.40 -12.05
CA LEU A 51 -5.66 33.65 -13.45
C LEU A 51 -6.03 32.37 -14.19
N ARG A 52 -7.30 32.30 -14.62
CA ARG A 52 -7.94 31.12 -15.23
C ARG A 52 -7.20 30.49 -16.41
N TRP A 53 -6.48 31.31 -17.18
CA TRP A 53 -5.80 30.90 -18.41
C TRP A 53 -4.40 30.31 -18.17
N THR A 54 -3.82 30.49 -16.98
CA THR A 54 -2.46 30.01 -16.69
C THR A 54 -2.44 28.50 -16.40
N GLN A 55 -1.28 27.87 -16.59
CA GLN A 55 -1.09 26.46 -16.27
C GLN A 55 -1.16 26.19 -14.75
N ALA A 56 -0.71 27.14 -13.92
CA ALA A 56 -0.79 27.04 -12.47
C ALA A 56 -2.24 26.92 -11.97
N TRP A 57 -3.15 27.77 -12.47
CA TRP A 57 -4.58 27.66 -12.19
C TRP A 57 -5.12 26.30 -12.68
N ARG A 58 -4.76 25.91 -13.92
CA ARG A 58 -5.19 24.65 -14.52
C ARG A 58 -4.82 23.44 -13.66
N ARG A 59 -3.59 23.41 -13.14
CA ARG A 59 -3.09 22.35 -12.24
C ARG A 59 -3.84 22.32 -10.91
N MET A 60 -4.06 23.48 -10.27
CA MET A 60 -4.78 23.55 -9.00
C MET A 60 -6.22 23.05 -9.13
N ASN A 61 -6.87 23.37 -10.24
CA ASN A 61 -8.24 22.98 -10.53
C ASN A 61 -8.35 21.62 -11.26
N LYS A 62 -7.27 20.83 -11.27
CA LYS A 62 -7.20 19.48 -11.87
C LYS A 62 -7.67 19.42 -13.32
N LYS A 63 -7.52 20.52 -14.07
CA LYS A 63 -7.81 20.55 -15.51
C LYS A 63 -6.58 20.00 -16.26
N GLY A 64 -6.79 19.21 -17.31
CA GLY A 64 -5.69 18.70 -18.13
C GLY A 64 -4.82 17.61 -17.50
N LYS A 65 -5.20 17.05 -16.34
CA LYS A 65 -4.75 15.70 -15.98
C LYS A 65 -5.43 14.74 -16.95
N VAL A 66 -4.76 14.40 -18.04
CA VAL A 66 -5.03 13.15 -18.74
C VAL A 66 -4.69 12.06 -17.72
N ASP A 67 -5.60 11.10 -17.55
CA ASP A 67 -5.50 10.00 -16.59
C ASP A 67 -4.39 9.00 -16.97
N GLU A 68 -3.18 9.49 -17.23
CA GLU A 68 -1.95 8.71 -17.17
C GLU A 68 -1.60 8.43 -15.70
N GLN A 69 -2.57 7.94 -14.92
CA GLN A 69 -2.24 7.05 -13.82
C GLN A 69 -1.62 5.82 -14.47
N ALA A 70 -0.32 5.94 -14.76
CA ALA A 70 0.52 4.92 -15.32
C ALA A 70 0.12 3.60 -14.68
N LYS A 71 -0.37 2.67 -15.53
CA LYS A 71 -0.64 1.29 -15.16
C LYS A 71 0.58 0.81 -14.36
N LYS A 72 0.50 0.83 -13.03
CA LYS A 72 1.55 0.33 -12.16
C LYS A 72 1.65 -1.15 -12.44
N ARG A 73 2.55 -1.54 -13.35
CA ARG A 73 2.98 -2.92 -13.52
C ARG A 73 3.80 -3.27 -12.29
N THR A 74 3.13 -3.66 -11.22
CA THR A 74 3.78 -4.29 -10.08
C THR A 74 4.40 -5.60 -10.55
N ARG A 75 5.73 -5.71 -10.46
CA ARG A 75 6.43 -6.98 -10.68
C ARG A 75 5.93 -7.98 -9.63
N LYS A 76 5.29 -9.07 -10.06
CA LYS A 76 4.98 -10.20 -9.17
C LYS A 76 6.28 -10.90 -8.81
N ALA A 77 6.61 -10.97 -7.52
CA ALA A 77 7.76 -11.74 -7.04
C ALA A 77 7.48 -13.24 -7.21
N ALA A 78 8.33 -13.95 -7.97
CA ALA A 78 8.28 -15.40 -8.06
C ALA A 78 8.81 -15.99 -6.75
N LYS A 79 7.94 -16.63 -5.97
CA LYS A 79 8.35 -17.37 -4.76
C LYS A 79 8.81 -18.77 -5.18
N PHE A 80 10.09 -19.07 -4.97
CA PHE A 80 10.59 -20.45 -5.11
C PHE A 80 9.98 -21.32 -4.00
N GLN A 81 9.30 -22.39 -4.40
CA GLN A 81 8.82 -23.42 -3.47
C GLN A 81 10.01 -24.34 -3.16
N LYS A 82 10.39 -24.46 -1.88
CA LYS A 82 11.38 -25.44 -1.41
C LYS A 82 10.69 -26.77 -1.10
N ALA A 83 11.38 -27.88 -1.34
CA ALA A 83 10.91 -29.20 -0.93
C ALA A 83 10.76 -29.25 0.60
N ILE A 84 9.72 -29.91 1.08
CA ILE A 84 9.49 -30.15 2.50
C ILE A 84 10.03 -31.55 2.79
N VAL A 85 10.79 -31.72 3.88
CA VAL A 85 11.38 -33.02 4.24
C VAL A 85 10.30 -34.11 4.22
N GLY A 86 10.47 -35.11 3.36
CA GLY A 86 9.51 -36.21 3.15
C GLY A 86 8.57 -36.09 1.94
N MET A 87 8.57 -34.99 1.17
CA MET A 87 7.88 -34.91 -0.14
C MET A 87 8.66 -34.07 -1.16
N SER A 88 8.86 -34.61 -2.37
CA SER A 88 9.52 -33.87 -3.46
C SER A 88 8.62 -32.75 -4.01
N LEU A 89 9.22 -31.77 -4.69
CA LEU A 89 8.48 -30.68 -5.33
C LEU A 89 7.47 -31.18 -6.37
N ASP A 90 7.76 -32.30 -7.02
CA ASP A 90 6.87 -32.90 -8.02
C ASP A 90 5.68 -33.59 -7.39
N ASP A 91 5.84 -34.22 -6.21
CA ASP A 91 4.73 -34.80 -5.47
C ASP A 91 3.77 -33.73 -4.95
N ILE A 92 4.30 -32.56 -4.53
CA ILE A 92 3.49 -31.41 -4.11
C ILE A 92 2.68 -30.85 -5.30
N LYS A 93 3.30 -30.75 -6.48
CA LYS A 93 2.60 -30.31 -7.70
C LYS A 93 1.52 -31.30 -8.13
N LYS A 94 1.82 -32.61 -8.14
CA LYS A 94 0.85 -33.68 -8.44
C LYS A 94 -0.32 -33.65 -7.45
N LYS A 95 -0.03 -33.56 -6.15
CA LYS A 95 -1.05 -33.43 -5.11
C LYS A 95 -1.85 -32.15 -5.21
N LYS A 96 -1.38 -31.07 -5.84
CA LYS A 96 -2.12 -29.82 -6.09
C LYS A 96 -2.90 -29.83 -7.41
N ALA A 97 -2.42 -30.54 -8.43
CA ALA A 97 -3.07 -30.65 -9.73
C ALA A 97 -4.29 -31.59 -9.74
N GLN A 98 -4.42 -32.49 -8.76
CA GLN A 98 -5.62 -33.31 -8.62
C GLN A 98 -6.89 -32.44 -8.46
N LYS A 99 -7.97 -32.81 -9.16
CA LYS A 99 -9.23 -32.07 -9.11
C LYS A 99 -9.79 -32.09 -7.67
N PRO A 100 -10.34 -30.96 -7.17
CA PRO A 100 -10.86 -30.87 -5.81
C PRO A 100 -11.99 -31.88 -5.54
N GLU A 101 -12.76 -32.24 -6.56
CA GLU A 101 -13.83 -33.24 -6.50
C GLU A 101 -13.33 -34.64 -6.13
N LEU A 102 -12.22 -35.08 -6.75
CA LEU A 102 -11.62 -36.39 -6.44
C LEU A 102 -10.98 -36.41 -5.04
N ARG A 103 -10.48 -35.26 -4.55
CA ARG A 103 -9.99 -35.14 -3.17
C ARG A 103 -11.12 -35.19 -2.15
N ALA A 104 -12.27 -34.57 -2.46
CA ALA A 104 -13.44 -34.62 -1.59
C ALA A 104 -14.00 -36.05 -1.52
N ALA A 105 -14.16 -36.72 -2.66
CA ALA A 105 -14.61 -38.11 -2.72
C ALA A 105 -13.69 -39.08 -1.96
N ALA A 106 -12.36 -38.93 -2.08
CA ALA A 106 -11.41 -39.77 -1.33
C ALA A 106 -11.47 -39.53 0.19
N LYS A 107 -11.67 -38.27 0.62
CA LYS A 107 -11.85 -37.93 2.03
C LYS A 107 -13.16 -38.49 2.58
N GLU A 108 -14.25 -38.42 1.81
CA GLU A 108 -15.53 -38.96 2.22
C GLU A 108 -15.53 -40.49 2.26
N ALA A 109 -14.88 -41.16 1.30
CA ALA A 109 -14.70 -42.61 1.32
C ALA A 109 -13.87 -43.06 2.54
N ALA A 110 -12.75 -42.39 2.82
CA ALA A 110 -11.92 -42.68 3.99
C ALA A 110 -12.66 -42.39 5.32
N ALA A 111 -13.48 -41.35 5.37
CA ALA A 111 -14.29 -41.03 6.55
C ALA A 111 -15.41 -42.07 6.77
N LYS A 112 -16.02 -42.58 5.70
CA LYS A 112 -17.02 -43.65 5.78
C LYS A 112 -16.38 -44.97 6.23
N GLU A 113 -15.21 -45.31 5.71
CA GLU A 113 -14.48 -46.50 6.13
C GLU A 113 -13.97 -46.40 7.58
N ALA A 114 -13.49 -45.23 8.01
CA ALA A 114 -13.09 -45.00 9.41
C ALA A 114 -14.29 -45.08 10.36
N LYS A 115 -15.45 -44.56 9.97
CA LYS A 115 -16.70 -44.69 10.76
C LYS A 115 -17.20 -46.14 10.80
N ALA A 116 -17.10 -46.89 9.70
CA ALA A 116 -17.45 -48.31 9.66
C ALA A 116 -16.52 -49.15 10.55
N ARG A 117 -15.21 -48.87 10.54
CA ARG A 117 -14.23 -49.52 11.44
C ARG A 117 -14.44 -49.15 12.90
N GLN A 118 -14.87 -47.93 13.21
CA GLN A 118 -15.23 -47.51 14.58
C GLN A 118 -16.56 -48.12 15.05
N ALA A 119 -17.51 -48.36 14.15
CA ALA A 119 -18.76 -49.05 14.47
C ALA A 119 -18.57 -50.58 14.63
N ALA A 120 -17.56 -51.16 13.98
CA ALA A 120 -17.22 -52.58 14.09
C ALA A 120 -16.22 -52.91 15.23
N ALA A 121 -15.74 -51.93 15.99
CA ALA A 121 -14.86 -52.16 17.13
C ALA A 121 -15.69 -52.32 18.43
N PRO A 122 -15.69 -53.49 19.11
CA PRO A 122 -16.33 -53.62 20.41
C PRO A 122 -15.60 -52.78 21.46
N LYS A 123 -16.36 -51.95 22.19
CA LYS A 123 -15.90 -51.15 23.33
C LYS A 123 -15.21 -52.04 24.37
N LYS A 124 -13.88 -52.07 24.43
CA LYS A 124 -13.15 -52.54 25.62
C LYS A 124 -13.03 -51.40 26.62
N ALA A 125 -13.91 -51.51 27.62
CA ALA A 125 -13.86 -51.02 29.00
C ALA A 125 -12.86 -49.91 29.38
N ALA A 126 -13.43 -48.80 29.86
CA ALA A 126 -12.78 -47.91 30.81
C ALA A 126 -12.87 -48.50 32.24
N ALA A 127 -11.73 -48.70 32.89
CA ALA A 127 -11.52 -48.80 34.34
C ALA A 127 -9.99 -48.75 34.58
N GLY A 128 -9.37 -47.98 35.49
CA GLY A 128 -9.85 -47.02 36.48
C GLY A 128 -8.66 -46.32 37.17
N LYS A 129 -8.94 -45.13 37.73
CA LYS A 129 -8.43 -44.47 38.95
C LYS A 129 -6.95 -44.58 39.40
N ALA A 130 -6.34 -43.41 39.62
CA ALA A 130 -5.68 -42.97 40.88
C ALA A 130 -5.32 -41.46 40.75
N LYS A 131 -6.01 -40.49 41.38
CA LYS A 131 -5.94 -39.93 42.76
C LYS A 131 -4.59 -39.32 43.22
N ALA A 132 -4.70 -38.03 43.61
CA ALA A 132 -3.92 -37.25 44.60
C ALA A 132 -2.47 -36.84 44.21
N ALA A 133 -1.90 -35.68 44.57
CA ALA A 133 -2.21 -34.68 45.59
C ALA A 133 -1.47 -33.32 45.29
N PRO A 134 -1.66 -32.25 46.10
CA PRO A 134 -1.47 -30.83 45.74
C PRO A 134 -0.29 -30.11 46.46
N LYS A 135 -0.10 -28.82 46.11
CA LYS A 135 0.38 -27.66 46.93
C LYS A 135 1.67 -26.96 46.46
N GLY A 136 1.64 -25.63 46.57
CA GLY A 136 2.79 -24.71 46.65
C GLY A 136 2.52 -23.39 45.91
N LYS A 137 1.63 -22.51 46.38
CA LYS A 137 1.94 -21.28 47.17
C LYS A 137 3.06 -20.43 46.55
N GLU A 138 2.78 -19.17 46.19
CA GLU A 138 3.22 -17.99 46.98
C GLU A 138 2.65 -16.64 46.46
N LYS A 139 1.92 -15.95 47.36
CA LYS A 139 1.78 -14.50 47.65
C LYS A 139 1.54 -13.40 46.58
N LEU A 140 0.42 -12.70 46.81
CA LEU A 140 0.07 -11.26 46.63
C LEU A 140 1.15 -10.28 47.22
N PRO A 141 1.05 -8.92 47.16
CA PRO A 141 0.06 -7.99 46.57
C PRO A 141 0.61 -6.65 45.97
N LYS A 142 -0.31 -5.76 45.55
CA LYS A 142 -0.22 -4.27 45.46
C LYS A 142 0.84 -3.71 44.49
N GLY A 143 0.54 -2.88 43.51
CA GLY A 143 -0.41 -1.76 43.46
C GLY A 143 0.36 -0.54 42.96
N GLY A 144 -0.20 0.27 42.05
CA GLY A 144 0.44 1.53 41.65
C GLY A 144 0.11 2.03 40.25
N ALA A 145 -0.97 2.80 40.19
CA ALA A 145 -1.22 4.03 39.41
C ALA A 145 -0.46 4.36 38.09
N SER A 146 -1.21 5.12 37.26
CA SER A 146 -0.81 5.97 36.12
C SER A 146 -0.75 5.26 34.76
N GLY A 147 -1.33 5.78 33.68
CA GLY A 147 -2.04 7.03 33.48
C GLY A 147 -2.40 7.19 31.99
N GLY A 148 -3.49 7.93 31.73
CA GLY A 148 -3.60 8.79 30.56
C GLY A 148 -3.88 8.15 29.20
N LYS A 149 -5.16 7.88 28.90
CA LYS A 149 -5.67 8.08 27.53
C LYS A 149 -5.81 9.58 27.29
N ALA A 150 -5.05 10.12 26.33
CA ALA A 150 -5.30 11.44 25.76
C ALA A 150 -5.24 11.32 24.22
N GLY A 151 -6.41 11.12 23.60
CA GLY A 151 -6.60 11.30 22.17
C GLY A 151 -6.58 12.79 21.86
N LYS A 152 -5.68 13.21 20.99
CA LYS A 152 -5.51 14.61 20.56
C LYS A 152 -6.65 15.05 19.66
N ASP A 153 -7.19 16.22 20.02
CA ASP A 153 -8.24 16.99 19.38
C ASP A 153 -7.97 17.33 17.90
N PHE A 154 -8.98 17.09 17.07
CA PHE A 154 -9.07 17.57 15.70
C PHE A 154 -9.67 18.99 15.68
N LYS A 155 -8.83 19.97 15.37
CA LYS A 155 -9.16 21.40 15.30
C LYS A 155 -9.79 21.74 13.94
N GLY A 156 -11.11 21.86 13.90
CA GLY A 156 -11.83 22.54 12.83
C GLY A 156 -11.86 24.05 13.09
N LYS A 157 -11.23 24.84 12.21
CA LYS A 157 -11.34 26.30 12.20
C LYS A 157 -12.24 26.73 11.04
N ARG A 158 -13.30 27.46 11.40
CA ARG A 158 -13.92 28.50 10.57
C ARG A 158 -12.92 29.64 10.37
#